data_AF-A0A1Z4VMG8-F1
#
_entry.id   AF-A0A1Z4VMG8-F1
#
_cell.length_a   1.000
_cell.length_b   1.000
_cell.length_c   1.000
_cell.angle_alpha   90.00
_cell.angle_beta   90.00
_cell.angle_gamma   90.00
#
_symmetry.space_group_name_H-M   'P 1'
#
loop_
_entity.id
_entity.type
_entity.pdbx_description
1 polymer ?
#
loop_
_entity_poly.entity_id
_entity_poly.type
_entity_poly.pdbx_seq_one_letter_code
_entity_poly.pdbx_strand_id
1 'polypeptide(L)'
;MTRFSLTGGSARALAVTLLLGAVSAGLYFLLFLYSDRLVELAAATRQGEKLYALIPIVIALVFSFVHGAFTGRFWELLGLRAKK
;
A
#
# COMPACT_ATOMS: atom_id res chain seq x y z
N MET A 1 5.52 0.06 -34.21
CA MET A 1 6.11 -1.07 -33.45
C MET A 1 7.06 -0.50 -32.40
N THR A 2 6.56 -0.22 -31.21
CA THR A 2 7.34 0.38 -30.12
C THR A 2 8.23 -0.71 -29.51
N ARG A 3 9.54 -0.60 -29.73
CA ARG A 3 10.53 -1.52 -29.15
C ARG A 3 10.49 -1.39 -27.62
N PHE A 4 9.97 -2.40 -26.93
CA PHE A 4 10.21 -2.60 -25.50
C PHE A 4 11.71 -2.87 -25.33
N SER A 5 12.46 -1.81 -25.02
CA SER A 5 13.87 -1.92 -24.66
C SER A 5 13.97 -2.54 -23.27
N LEU A 6 14.06 -3.86 -23.20
CA LEU A 6 14.43 -4.60 -21.99
C LEU A 6 15.95 -4.50 -21.76
N THR A 7 16.42 -3.31 -21.40
CA THR A 7 17.79 -3.12 -20.90
C THR A 7 17.69 -2.86 -19.40
N GLY A 8 18.27 -3.73 -18.56
CA GLY A 8 18.55 -3.62 -17.10
C GLY A 8 17.55 -2.91 -16.16
N GLY A 9 17.18 -1.67 -16.44
CA GLY A 9 16.22 -0.85 -15.71
C GLY A 9 14.77 -1.36 -15.74
N SER A 10 14.34 -2.06 -16.80
CA SER A 10 12.97 -2.60 -16.87
C SER A 10 12.73 -3.75 -15.88
N ALA A 11 13.66 -4.71 -15.77
CA ALA A 11 13.57 -5.82 -14.83
C ALA A 11 13.59 -5.33 -13.37
N ARG A 12 14.45 -4.35 -13.07
CA ARG A 12 14.48 -3.71 -11.73
C ARG A 12 13.17 -2.99 -11.43
N ALA A 13 12.62 -2.25 -12.38
CA ALA A 13 11.34 -1.56 -12.21
C ALA A 13 10.20 -2.55 -11.93
N LEU A 14 10.13 -3.63 -12.70
CA LEU A 14 9.16 -4.71 -12.49
C LEU A 14 9.31 -5.35 -11.11
N ALA A 15 10.53 -5.73 -10.72
CA ALA A 15 10.79 -6.35 -9.43
C ALA A 15 10.35 -5.46 -8.26
N VAL A 16 10.64 -4.15 -8.31
CA VAL A 16 10.20 -3.23 -7.26
C VAL A 16 8.68 -3.07 -7.25
N THR A 17 8.02 -3.00 -8.40
CA THR A 17 6.56 -2.91 -8.45
C THR A 17 5.89 -4.17 -7.89
N LEU A 18 6.41 -5.35 -8.23
CA LEU A 18 5.92 -6.63 -7.69
C LEU A 18 6.14 -6.72 -6.18
N LEU A 19 7.31 -6.29 -5.68
CA LEU A 19 7.59 -6.26 -4.24
C LEU A 19 6.62 -5.32 -3.52
N LEU A 20 6.40 -4.11 -4.02
CA LEU A 20 5.44 -3.18 -3.43
C LEU A 20 4.00 -3.73 -3.48
N GLY A 21 3.63 -4.41 -4.56
CA GLY A 21 2.35 -5.10 -4.67
C GLY A 21 2.20 -6.21 -3.63
N ALA A 22 3.24 -7.04 -3.43
CA ALA A 22 3.26 -8.09 -2.42
C ALA A 22 3.18 -7.52 -1.00
N VAL A 23 3.90 -6.44 -0.70
CA VAL A 23 3.81 -5.75 0.59
C VAL A 23 2.40 -5.16 0.77
N SER A 24 1.83 -4.52 -0.25
CA SER A 24 0.45 -3.99 -0.19
C SER A 24 -0.57 -5.11 0.06
N ALA A 25 -0.45 -6.25 -0.62
CA ALA A 25 -1.30 -7.41 -0.40
C ALA A 25 -1.13 -8.00 1.00
N GLY A 26 0.11 -8.08 1.49
CA GLY A 26 0.42 -8.51 2.86
C GLY A 26 -0.19 -7.58 3.91
N LEU A 27 -0.17 -6.26 3.69
CA LEU A 27 -0.83 -5.31 4.57
C LEU A 27 -2.35 -5.54 4.60
N TYR A 28 -3.01 -5.71 3.45
CA TYR A 28 -4.44 -6.04 3.40
C TYR A 28 -4.74 -7.35 4.10
N PHE A 29 -3.92 -8.39 3.87
CA PHE A 29 -4.06 -9.67 4.52
C PHE A 29 -3.99 -9.53 6.06
N LEU A 30 -2.99 -8.81 6.58
CA LEU A 30 -2.87 -8.55 8.01
C LEU A 30 -4.03 -7.73 8.56
N LEU A 31 -4.48 -6.70 7.83
CA LEU A 31 -5.63 -5.88 8.23
C LEU A 31 -6.89 -6.72 8.41
N PHE A 32 -7.16 -7.65 7.49
CA PHE A 32 -8.30 -8.56 7.59
C PHE A 32 -8.08 -9.65 8.64
N LEU A 33 -6.86 -10.16 8.78
CA LEU A 33 -6.53 -11.17 9.79
C LEU A 33 -6.75 -10.65 11.22
N TYR A 34 -6.51 -9.35 11.45
CA TYR A 34 -6.65 -8.70 12.76
C TYR A 34 -7.84 -7.74 12.85
N SER A 35 -8.82 -7.83 11.93
CA SER A 35 -9.93 -6.87 11.85
C SER A 35 -10.70 -6.75 13.16
N ASP A 36 -11.01 -7.88 13.80
CA ASP A 36 -11.80 -7.90 15.04
C ASP A 36 -11.06 -7.18 16.17
N ARG A 37 -9.74 -7.42 16.30
CA ARG A 37 -8.89 -6.74 17.29
C ARG A 37 -8.78 -5.24 17.03
N LEU A 38 -8.70 -4.84 15.77
CA LEU A 38 -8.66 -3.42 15.41
C LEU A 38 -9.98 -2.72 15.72
N VAL A 39 -11.12 -3.41 15.52
CA VAL A 39 -12.45 -2.91 15.90
C VAL A 39 -12.57 -2.79 17.43
N GLU A 40 -12.09 -3.77 18.20
CA GLU A 40 -12.05 -3.70 19.67
C GLU A 40 -11.23 -2.50 20.17
N LEU A 41 -10.03 -2.31 19.64
CA LEU A 41 -9.16 -1.17 19.98
C LEU A 41 -9.80 0.17 19.61
N ALA A 42 -10.44 0.25 18.45
CA ALA A 42 -11.19 1.43 18.04
C ALA A 42 -12.39 1.68 18.97
N ALA A 43 -13.10 0.65 19.42
CA ALA A 43 -14.22 0.77 20.34
C ALA A 43 -13.79 1.28 21.73
N ALA A 44 -12.59 0.91 22.21
CA ALA A 44 -12.04 1.38 23.47
C ALA A 44 -11.84 2.90 23.53
N THR A 45 -11.75 3.59 22.38
CA THR A 45 -11.75 5.07 22.33
C THR A 45 -13.00 5.69 22.94
N ARG A 46 -14.14 4.98 22.89
CA ARG A 46 -15.41 5.41 23.50
C ARG A 46 -15.43 5.23 25.03
N GLN A 47 -14.50 4.45 25.58
CA GLN A 47 -14.41 4.13 27.00
C GLN A 47 -13.41 5.02 27.76
N GLY A 48 -12.78 5.98 27.08
CA GLY A 48 -11.84 6.94 27.68
C GLY A 48 -10.43 6.88 27.09
N GLU A 49 -10.07 5.78 26.44
CA GLU A 49 -8.74 5.56 25.85
C GLU A 49 -8.59 6.25 24.49
N LYS A 50 -8.67 7.58 24.48
CA LYS A 50 -8.69 8.40 23.25
C LYS A 50 -7.45 8.21 22.37
N LEU A 51 -6.31 7.84 22.94
CA LEU A 51 -5.06 7.61 22.19
C LEU A 51 -5.18 6.43 21.21
N TYR A 52 -6.07 5.47 21.44
CA TYR A 52 -6.28 4.37 20.50
C TYR A 52 -6.86 4.80 19.14
N ALA A 53 -7.39 6.02 19.02
CA ALA A 53 -7.77 6.59 17.73
C ALA A 53 -6.57 6.77 16.78
N LEU A 54 -5.34 6.83 17.31
CA LEU A 54 -4.12 6.91 16.50
C LEU A 54 -3.84 5.62 15.73
N ILE A 55 -4.30 4.47 16.21
CA ILE A 55 -4.05 3.16 15.58
C ILE A 55 -4.61 3.11 14.15
N PRO A 56 -5.93 3.32 13.91
CA PRO A 56 -6.46 3.31 12.55
C PRO A 56 -5.89 4.42 11.67
N ILE A 57 -5.50 5.58 12.25
CA ILE A 57 -4.87 6.67 11.51
C ILE A 57 -3.50 6.25 10.98
N VAL A 58 -2.66 5.69 11.84
CA VAL A 58 -1.32 5.21 11.45
C VAL A 58 -1.44 4.10 10.41
N ILE A 59 -2.37 3.16 10.59
CA ILE A 59 -2.64 2.11 9.61
C ILE A 59 -3.03 2.75 8.26
N ALA A 60 -3.97 3.70 8.25
CA ALA A 60 -4.37 4.37 7.02
C ALA A 60 -3.19 5.06 6.32
N LEU A 61 -2.32 5.77 7.06
CA LEU A 61 -1.13 6.42 6.50
C LEU A 61 -0.12 5.43 5.90
N VAL A 62 0.12 4.31 6.58
CA VAL A 62 0.99 3.24 6.06
C VAL A 62 0.43 2.68 4.75
N PHE A 63 -0.88 2.40 4.71
CA PHE A 63 -1.55 1.96 3.49
C PHE A 63 -1.46 2.99 2.37
N SER A 64 -1.75 4.27 2.65
CA SER A 64 -1.65 5.34 1.66
C SER A 64 -0.26 5.43 1.05
N PHE A 65 0.80 5.31 1.86
CA PHE A 65 2.18 5.36 1.37
C PHE A 65 2.53 4.14 0.52
N VAL A 66 2.30 2.92 1.03
CA VAL A 66 2.72 1.69 0.35
C VAL A 66 1.87 1.43 -0.89
N HIS A 67 0.54 1.51 -0.77
CA HIS A 67 -0.37 1.31 -1.89
C HIS A 67 -0.24 2.43 -2.93
N GLY A 68 -0.03 3.68 -2.49
CA GLY A 68 0.27 4.80 -3.38
C GLY A 68 1.55 4.59 -4.20
N ALA A 69 2.64 4.17 -3.54
CA ALA A 69 3.90 3.86 -4.21
C ALA A 69 3.77 2.68 -5.20
N PHE A 70 3.01 1.65 -4.83
CA PHE A 70 2.68 0.53 -5.71
C PHE A 70 1.90 1.01 -6.94
N THR A 71 0.75 1.65 -6.74
CA THR A 71 -0.16 2.05 -7.82
C THR A 71 0.50 3.04 -8.80
N GLY A 72 1.28 4.01 -8.31
CA GLY A 72 2.03 4.91 -9.17
C GLY A 72 2.97 4.17 -10.12
N ARG A 73 3.80 3.27 -9.58
CA ARG A 73 4.72 2.45 -10.39
C ARG A 73 4.00 1.45 -11.29
N PHE A 74 2.88 0.90 -10.83
CA PHE A 74 2.05 -0.01 -11.61
C PHE A 74 1.52 0.70 -12.86
N TRP A 75 0.96 1.90 -12.71
CA TRP A 75 0.52 2.70 -13.86
C TRP A 75 1.68 3.08 -14.77
N GLU A 76 2.83 3.45 -14.22
CA GLU A 76 4.03 3.74 -15.02
C GLU A 76 4.49 2.53 -15.87
N LEU A 77 4.45 1.32 -15.32
CA LEU A 77 4.78 0.09 -16.07
C LEU A 77 3.77 -0.19 -17.20
N LEU A 78 2.50 0.16 -17.00
CA LEU A 78 1.47 0.09 -18.04
C LEU A 78 1.57 1.23 -19.06
N GLY A 79 2.51 2.16 -18.90
CA GLY A 79 2.69 3.31 -19.77
C GLY A 79 1.75 4.49 -19.47
N LEU A 80 1.03 4.45 -18.34
CA LEU A 80 0.15 5.51 -17.88
C LEU A 80 0.90 6.41 -16.89
N ARG A 81 1.05 7.69 -17.23
CA ARG A 81 1.67 8.70 -16.36
C ARG A 81 0.75 9.90 -16.20
N ALA A 82 0.72 10.45 -14.99
CA ALA A 82 0.08 11.73 -14.75
C ALA A 82 0.74 12.81 -15.63
N LYS A 83 -0.07 13.69 -16.19
CA LYS A 83 0.42 14.88 -16.88
C LYS A 83 1.04 15.80 -15.83
N LYS A 84 2.30 16.20 -16.06
CA LYS A 84 2.96 17.24 -15.27
C LYS A 84 2.29 18.58 -15.48
#